data_AF-A0A9K3KXR7-F1
#
_entry.id   AF-A0A9K3KXR7-F1
#
_cell.length_a   1.000
_cell.length_b   1.000
_cell.length_c   1.000
_cell.angle_alpha   90.00
_cell.angle_beta   90.00
_cell.angle_gamma   90.00
#
_symmetry.space_group_name_H-M   'P 1'
#
loop_
_entity.id
_entity.type
_entity.pdbx_description
1 polymer ?
#
loop_
_entity_poly.entity_id
_entity_poly.type
_entity_poly.pdbx_seq_one_letter_code
_entity_poly.pdbx_strand_id
1 'polypeptide(L)'
;MLKWFYDNKRHLLTEQFIQYGITYGFAKADIRRFLADAPSNAPVKFEDFNVQDFMEWIVSVRKEDGSTPTYSTYNCRRAGLFNLFRDYKQDIAPLQSELKTHFRGLQRTKTQALANGEGRVKIGKDALEFALCLLLMKSAKPDYVFTHCFMTYCWNLM
;
A
#
# COMPACT_ATOMS: atom_id res chain seq x y z
N MET A 1 4.42 0.83 -8.15
CA MET A 1 3.34 0.59 -9.11
C MET A 1 3.66 1.25 -10.44
N LEU A 2 3.62 2.58 -10.56
CA LEU A 2 3.79 3.28 -11.84
C LEU A 2 5.11 2.96 -12.58
N LYS A 3 6.25 2.91 -11.89
CA LYS A 3 7.51 2.43 -12.49
C LYS A 3 7.40 1.01 -13.04
N TRP A 4 6.78 0.11 -12.30
CA TRP A 4 6.58 -1.26 -12.76
C TRP A 4 5.69 -1.31 -14.00
N PHE A 5 4.63 -0.51 -14.07
CA PHE A 5 3.82 -0.40 -15.29
C PHE A 5 4.59 0.19 -16.46
N TYR A 6 5.50 1.13 -16.23
CA TYR A 6 6.38 1.63 -17.30
C TYR A 6 7.23 0.50 -17.89
N ASP A 7 7.77 -0.38 -17.05
CA ASP A 7 8.64 -1.47 -17.47
C ASP A 7 7.88 -2.65 -18.10
N ASN A 8 6.65 -2.93 -17.65
CA ASN A 8 5.93 -4.18 -17.99
C ASN A 8 4.63 -3.98 -18.77
N LYS A 9 3.94 -2.85 -18.60
CA LYS A 9 2.62 -2.57 -19.19
C LYS A 9 2.50 -1.10 -19.61
N ARG A 10 3.46 -0.64 -20.42
CA ARG A 10 3.58 0.78 -20.81
C ARG A 10 2.34 1.34 -21.50
N HIS A 11 1.55 0.48 -22.16
CA HIS A 11 0.30 0.85 -22.83
C HIS A 11 -0.78 1.39 -21.86
N LEU A 12 -0.72 1.01 -20.57
CA LEU A 12 -1.63 1.49 -19.52
C LEU A 12 -1.26 2.88 -18.98
N LEU A 13 -0.10 3.41 -19.35
CA LEU A 13 0.34 4.74 -18.94
C LEU A 13 -0.06 5.78 -19.98
N THR A 14 -0.29 7.00 -19.53
CA THR A 14 -0.49 8.13 -20.45
C THR A 14 0.84 8.55 -21.06
N GLU A 15 0.79 9.09 -22.27
CA GLU A 15 1.99 9.61 -22.95
C GLU A 15 2.67 10.71 -22.14
N GLN A 16 1.87 11.56 -21.47
CA GLN A 16 2.36 12.63 -20.60
C GLN A 16 3.23 12.09 -19.45
N PHE A 17 2.77 11.04 -18.77
CA PHE A 17 3.52 10.43 -17.68
C PHE A 17 4.77 9.70 -18.17
N ILE A 18 4.68 9.03 -19.31
CA ILE A 18 5.83 8.38 -19.96
C ILE A 18 6.90 9.43 -20.28
N GLN A 19 6.52 10.53 -20.93
CA GLN A 19 7.45 11.58 -21.31
C GLN A 19 8.07 12.24 -20.08
N TYR A 20 7.26 12.54 -19.06
CA TYR A 20 7.75 13.05 -17.79
C TYR A 20 8.80 12.11 -17.16
N GLY A 21 8.52 10.81 -17.12
CA GLY A 21 9.42 9.83 -16.53
C GLY A 21 10.72 9.65 -17.32
N ILE A 22 10.71 9.83 -18.65
CA ILE A 22 11.92 9.87 -19.47
C ILE A 22 12.76 11.12 -19.16
N THR A 23 12.10 12.27 -18.97
CA THR A 23 12.79 13.55 -18.74
C THR A 23 13.34 13.70 -17.32
N TYR A 24 12.57 13.32 -16.30
CA TYR A 24 12.91 13.56 -14.89
C TYR A 24 13.29 12.29 -14.12
N GLY A 25 12.86 11.12 -14.60
CA GLY A 25 13.08 9.85 -13.93
C GLY A 25 11.83 9.28 -13.27
N PHE A 26 12.00 8.09 -12.68
CA PHE A 26 10.94 7.33 -12.03
C PHE A 26 11.25 7.07 -10.55
N ALA A 27 12.12 7.88 -9.92
CA ALA A 27 12.32 7.75 -8.50
C ALA A 27 11.04 8.16 -7.76
N LYS A 28 10.93 7.75 -6.49
CA LYS A 28 9.75 8.02 -5.68
C LYS A 28 9.45 9.51 -5.55
N ALA A 29 10.48 10.35 -5.54
CA ALA A 29 10.34 11.81 -5.48
C ALA A 29 9.74 12.38 -6.77
N ASP A 30 10.23 11.94 -7.94
CA ASP A 30 9.76 12.40 -9.25
C ASP A 30 8.31 12.01 -9.50
N ILE A 31 7.97 10.75 -9.18
CA ILE A 31 6.60 10.26 -9.29
C ILE A 31 5.67 11.09 -8.38
N ARG A 32 6.08 11.37 -7.15
CA ARG A 32 5.27 12.22 -6.24
C ARG A 32 5.08 13.63 -6.77
N ARG A 33 6.11 14.19 -7.40
CA ARG A 33 6.04 15.52 -8.01
C ARG A 33 5.05 15.54 -9.17
N PHE A 34 5.05 14.52 -10.01
CA PHE A 34 4.05 14.38 -11.09
C PHE A 34 2.62 14.27 -10.53
N LEU A 35 2.43 13.43 -9.50
CA LEU A 35 1.11 13.20 -8.89
C LEU A 35 0.58 14.41 -8.10
N ALA A 36 1.40 15.42 -7.82
CA ALA A 36 0.98 16.62 -7.10
C ALA A 36 -0.03 17.46 -7.89
N ASP A 37 -0.06 17.31 -9.21
CA ASP A 37 -0.95 18.06 -10.10
C ASP A 37 -2.34 17.41 -10.27
N ALA A 38 -2.65 16.35 -9.51
CA ALA A 38 -3.96 15.70 -9.53
C ALA A 38 -5.10 16.73 -9.26
N PRO A 39 -6.22 16.69 -10.00
CA PRO A 39 -6.63 15.62 -10.92
C PRO A 39 -6.12 15.76 -12.36
N SER A 40 -5.34 16.80 -12.66
CA SER A 40 -4.75 17.01 -13.98
C SER A 40 -3.61 16.02 -14.23
N ASN A 41 -3.33 15.73 -15.50
CA ASN A 41 -2.22 14.86 -15.92
C ASN A 41 -2.31 13.45 -15.28
N ALA A 42 -3.31 12.68 -15.68
CA ALA A 42 -3.46 11.30 -15.23
C ALA A 42 -2.21 10.46 -15.56
N PRO A 43 -1.66 9.67 -14.61
CA PRO A 43 -0.48 8.84 -14.87
C PRO A 43 -0.82 7.55 -15.62
N VAL A 44 -2.08 7.14 -15.54
CA VAL A 44 -2.61 5.89 -16.08
C VAL A 44 -3.86 6.19 -16.91
N LYS A 45 -4.12 5.37 -17.92
CA LYS A 45 -5.38 5.34 -18.65
C LYS A 45 -6.38 4.55 -17.82
N PHE A 46 -7.20 5.25 -17.04
CA PHE A 46 -8.12 4.61 -16.08
C PHE A 46 -9.17 3.73 -16.74
N GLU A 47 -9.55 4.05 -17.97
CA GLU A 47 -10.49 3.27 -18.80
C GLU A 47 -9.94 1.90 -19.23
N ASP A 48 -8.63 1.82 -19.48
CA ASP A 48 -7.96 0.57 -19.86
C ASP A 48 -7.51 -0.26 -18.64
N PHE A 49 -7.57 0.33 -17.44
CA PHE A 49 -7.04 -0.26 -16.23
C PHE A 49 -8.00 -1.31 -15.64
N ASN A 50 -7.56 -2.56 -15.53
CA ASN A 50 -8.34 -3.63 -14.92
C ASN A 50 -7.72 -4.20 -13.64
N VAL A 51 -8.45 -5.07 -12.95
CA VAL A 51 -7.99 -5.69 -11.70
C VAL A 51 -6.80 -6.61 -11.92
N GLN A 52 -6.74 -7.31 -13.05
CA GLN A 52 -5.67 -8.24 -13.36
C GLN A 52 -4.31 -7.52 -13.48
N ASP A 53 -4.28 -6.33 -14.10
CA ASP A 53 -3.09 -5.49 -14.18
C ASP A 53 -2.54 -5.13 -12.80
N PHE A 54 -3.44 -4.77 -11.88
CA PHE A 54 -3.08 -4.50 -10.50
C PHE A 54 -2.60 -5.76 -9.78
N MET A 55 -3.27 -6.89 -9.98
CA MET A 55 -2.93 -8.14 -9.31
C MET A 55 -1.57 -8.69 -9.74
N GLU A 56 -1.23 -8.61 -11.03
CA GLU A 56 0.11 -8.96 -11.53
C GLU A 56 1.21 -8.12 -10.89
N TRP A 57 0.99 -6.82 -10.76
CA TRP A 57 1.90 -5.97 -10.00
C TRP A 57 1.95 -6.39 -8.53
N ILE A 58 0.81 -6.63 -7.88
CA ILE A 58 0.76 -7.00 -6.45
C ILE A 58 1.56 -8.28 -6.18
N VAL A 59 1.43 -9.31 -7.02
CA VAL A 59 2.10 -10.59 -6.81
C VAL A 59 3.56 -10.61 -7.23
N SER A 60 4.02 -9.65 -8.05
CA SER A 60 5.45 -9.51 -8.41
C SER A 60 6.29 -8.83 -7.32
N VAL A 61 5.63 -8.19 -6.36
CA VAL A 61 6.31 -7.41 -5.33
C VAL A 61 7.08 -8.31 -4.37
N ARG A 62 8.32 -7.93 -4.10
CA ARG A 62 9.19 -8.52 -3.08
C ARG A 62 9.69 -7.44 -2.12
N LYS A 63 10.10 -7.86 -0.93
CA LYS A 63 10.90 -7.02 -0.01
C LYS A 63 12.36 -7.00 -0.47
N GLU A 64 13.18 -6.19 0.20
CA GLU A 64 14.63 -6.11 -0.05
C GLU A 64 15.33 -7.46 0.17
N ASP A 65 14.86 -8.25 1.14
CA ASP A 65 15.34 -9.62 1.42
C ASP A 65 14.83 -10.68 0.43
N GLY A 66 14.10 -10.28 -0.62
CA GLY A 66 13.49 -11.19 -1.61
C GLY A 66 12.24 -11.91 -1.13
N SER A 67 11.83 -11.77 0.15
CA SER A 67 10.62 -12.40 0.67
C SER A 67 9.34 -11.73 0.15
N THR A 68 8.22 -12.46 0.22
CA THR A 68 6.92 -11.86 -0.10
C THR A 68 6.49 -10.87 1.00
N PRO A 69 5.86 -9.74 0.65
CA PRO A 69 5.30 -8.79 1.62
C PRO A 69 4.32 -9.44 2.58
N THR A 70 3.94 -8.79 3.69
CA THR A 70 2.83 -9.25 4.54
C THR A 70 1.47 -8.92 3.92
N TYR A 71 0.39 -9.50 4.44
CA TYR A 71 -0.96 -9.15 3.96
C TYR A 71 -1.31 -7.67 4.23
N SER A 72 -0.84 -7.11 5.36
CA SER A 72 -1.01 -5.68 5.65
C SER A 72 -0.34 -4.80 4.61
N THR A 73 0.85 -5.15 4.12
CA THR A 73 1.51 -4.41 3.02
C THR A 73 0.69 -4.43 1.73
N TYR A 74 0.07 -5.56 1.38
CA TYR A 74 -0.82 -5.63 0.23
C TYR A 74 -2.05 -4.73 0.42
N ASN A 75 -2.67 -4.73 1.60
CA ASN A 75 -3.80 -3.85 1.89
C ASN A 75 -3.45 -2.36 1.80
N CYS A 76 -2.26 -1.95 2.27
CA CYS A 76 -1.80 -0.57 2.11
C CYS A 76 -1.65 -0.19 0.63
N ARG A 77 -1.19 -1.12 -0.22
CA ARG A 77 -1.07 -0.90 -1.66
C ARG A 77 -2.42 -0.83 -2.35
N ARG A 78 -3.37 -1.69 -1.94
CA ARG A 78 -4.77 -1.60 -2.35
C ARG A 78 -5.34 -0.23 -2.01
N ALA A 79 -5.18 0.25 -0.77
CA ALA A 79 -5.62 1.59 -0.40
C ALA A 79 -4.96 2.68 -1.26
N GLY A 80 -3.68 2.51 -1.62
CA GLY A 80 -2.98 3.38 -2.57
C GLY A 80 -3.65 3.45 -3.95
N LEU A 81 -4.17 2.33 -4.47
CA LEU A 81 -4.95 2.31 -5.72
C LEU A 81 -6.27 3.08 -5.57
N PHE A 82 -6.99 2.88 -4.45
CA PHE A 82 -8.24 3.60 -4.18
C PHE A 82 -8.00 5.11 -4.08
N ASN A 83 -6.92 5.52 -3.40
CA ASN A 83 -6.52 6.92 -3.35
C ASN A 83 -6.20 7.45 -4.76
N LEU A 84 -5.48 6.70 -5.58
CA LEU A 84 -5.19 7.12 -6.95
C LEU A 84 -6.47 7.38 -7.77
N PHE A 85 -7.43 6.45 -7.77
CA PHE A 85 -8.71 6.66 -8.47
C PHE A 85 -9.46 7.88 -7.92
N ARG A 86 -9.51 8.01 -6.59
CA ARG A 86 -10.19 9.13 -5.93
C ARG A 86 -9.54 10.49 -6.26
N ASP A 87 -8.21 10.58 -6.20
CA ASP A 87 -7.47 11.82 -6.40
C ASP A 87 -7.61 12.31 -7.86
N TYR A 88 -7.80 11.39 -8.81
CA TYR A 88 -8.09 11.69 -10.23
C TYR A 88 -9.58 11.70 -10.58
N LYS A 89 -10.46 11.68 -9.57
CA LYS A 89 -11.93 11.72 -9.71
C LYS A 89 -12.50 10.64 -10.63
N GLN A 90 -11.88 9.46 -10.61
CA GLN A 90 -12.31 8.29 -11.37
C GLN A 90 -13.12 7.34 -10.50
N ASP A 91 -14.12 6.68 -11.10
CA ASP A 91 -14.90 5.68 -10.39
C ASP A 91 -14.15 4.35 -10.30
N ILE A 92 -13.96 3.87 -9.06
CA ILE A 92 -13.33 2.58 -8.77
C ILE A 92 -14.38 1.48 -8.53
N ALA A 93 -15.66 1.82 -8.40
CA ALA A 93 -16.73 0.87 -8.14
C ALA A 93 -16.74 -0.34 -9.10
N PRO A 94 -16.46 -0.19 -10.40
CA PRO A 94 -16.39 -1.33 -11.32
C PRO A 94 -15.35 -2.39 -10.92
N LEU A 95 -14.22 -1.97 -10.34
CA LEU A 95 -13.10 -2.84 -9.97
C LEU A 95 -13.20 -3.35 -8.52
N GLN A 96 -14.03 -2.72 -7.68
CA GLN A 96 -13.99 -2.90 -6.24
C GLN A 96 -14.41 -4.31 -5.78
N SER A 97 -15.43 -4.90 -6.41
CA SER A 97 -15.93 -6.24 -6.08
C SER A 97 -14.91 -7.31 -6.41
N GLU A 98 -14.31 -7.23 -7.59
CA GLU A 98 -13.28 -8.15 -8.07
C GLU A 98 -11.99 -8.02 -7.25
N LEU A 99 -11.52 -6.80 -6.96
CA LEU A 99 -10.40 -6.56 -6.04
C LEU A 99 -10.65 -7.18 -4.65
N LYS A 100 -11.88 -7.07 -4.13
CA LYS A 100 -12.24 -7.68 -2.84
C LYS A 100 -12.13 -9.21 -2.90
N THR A 101 -12.54 -9.84 -4.00
CA THR A 101 -12.43 -11.29 -4.21
C THR A 101 -10.97 -11.73 -4.30
N HIS A 102 -10.15 -11.08 -5.13
CA HIS A 102 -8.74 -11.42 -5.25
C HIS A 102 -7.98 -11.25 -3.93
N PHE A 103 -8.23 -10.17 -3.18
CA PHE A 103 -7.58 -9.95 -1.90
C PHE A 103 -7.98 -10.97 -0.83
N ARG A 104 -9.24 -11.45 -0.85
CA ARG A 104 -9.67 -12.57 0.00
C ARG A 104 -8.93 -13.86 -0.37
N GLY A 105 -8.78 -14.15 -1.66
CA GLY A 105 -7.98 -15.28 -2.13
C GLY A 105 -6.53 -15.19 -1.67
N LEU A 106 -5.90 -14.04 -1.89
CA LEU A 106 -4.53 -13.76 -1.46
C LEU A 106 -4.34 -13.92 0.05
N GLN A 107 -5.31 -13.48 0.87
CA GLN A 107 -5.28 -13.68 2.31
C GLN A 107 -5.29 -15.18 2.66
N ARG A 108 -6.22 -15.94 2.08
CA ARG A 108 -6.36 -17.39 2.32
C ARG A 108 -5.08 -18.14 1.95
N THR A 109 -4.52 -17.88 0.76
CA THR A 109 -3.28 -18.52 0.31
C THR A 109 -2.15 -18.29 1.30
N LYS A 110 -2.03 -17.09 1.86
CA LYS A 110 -0.98 -16.78 2.83
C LYS A 110 -1.24 -17.40 4.20
N THR A 111 -2.49 -17.41 4.66
CA THR A 111 -2.85 -18.11 5.89
C THR A 111 -2.57 -19.61 5.76
N GLN A 112 -2.83 -20.20 4.59
CA GLN A 112 -2.55 -21.60 4.33
C GLN A 112 -1.04 -21.89 4.24
N ALA A 113 -0.27 -21.04 3.57
CA ALA A 113 1.20 -21.14 3.55
C ALA A 113 1.77 -21.09 4.98
N LEU A 114 1.29 -20.15 5.81
CA LEU A 114 1.69 -20.08 7.22
C LEU A 114 1.28 -21.33 8.02
N ALA A 115 0.09 -21.87 7.79
CA ALA A 115 -0.36 -23.11 8.43
C ALA A 115 0.49 -24.33 8.02
N ASN A 116 1.00 -24.33 6.79
CA ASN A 116 1.91 -25.34 6.27
C ASN A 116 3.37 -25.14 6.72
N GLY A 117 3.66 -24.14 7.55
CA GLY A 117 5.00 -23.82 8.04
C GLY A 117 5.84 -22.97 7.08
N GLU A 118 5.28 -22.53 5.95
CA GLU A 118 5.94 -21.67 4.98
C GLU A 118 5.87 -20.21 5.43
N GLY A 119 6.75 -19.85 6.38
CA GLY A 119 6.94 -18.48 6.83
C GLY A 119 7.19 -18.37 8.33
N ARG A 120 7.59 -17.16 8.76
CA ARG A 120 7.71 -16.87 10.19
C ARG A 120 6.32 -16.63 10.77
N VAL A 121 5.80 -17.63 11.50
CA VAL A 121 4.68 -17.42 12.40
C VAL A 121 5.16 -16.49 13.50
N LYS A 122 4.65 -15.26 13.51
CA LYS A 122 4.92 -14.35 14.60
C LYS A 122 4.06 -14.78 15.79
N ILE A 123 4.69 -15.43 16.77
CA ILE A 123 4.03 -15.81 18.02
C ILE A 123 4.01 -14.56 18.90
N GLY A 124 2.81 -14.03 19.16
CA GLY A 124 2.61 -12.83 19.95
C GLY A 124 2.72 -11.52 19.17
N LYS A 125 2.31 -10.42 19.82
CA LYS A 125 2.53 -9.05 19.32
C LYS A 125 3.93 -8.61 19.75
N ASP A 126 4.56 -7.72 18.99
CA ASP A 126 5.80 -7.08 19.46
C ASP A 126 5.51 -6.29 20.74
N ALA A 127 6.44 -6.30 21.67
CA ALA A 127 6.40 -5.39 22.81
C ALA A 127 6.32 -3.94 22.29
N LEU A 128 5.45 -3.13 22.89
CA LEU A 128 5.38 -1.71 22.61
C LEU A 128 6.75 -1.08 22.89
N GLU A 129 7.36 -0.46 21.88
CA GLU A 129 8.68 0.15 22.08
C GLU A 129 8.57 1.28 23.11
N PHE A 130 9.41 1.23 24.15
CA PHE A 130 9.45 2.24 25.22
C PHE A 130 9.66 3.66 24.67
N ALA A 131 10.35 3.79 23.54
CA ALA A 131 10.53 5.05 22.82
C ALA A 131 9.20 5.71 22.42
N LEU A 132 8.18 4.92 22.05
CA LEU A 132 6.86 5.43 21.70
C LEU A 132 6.14 6.00 22.94
N CYS A 133 6.28 5.35 24.10
CA CYS A 133 5.76 5.87 25.37
C CYS A 133 6.40 7.21 25.73
N LEU A 134 7.72 7.32 25.59
CA LEU A 134 8.44 8.57 25.83
C LEU A 134 8.03 9.69 24.86
N LEU A 135 7.76 9.36 23.59
CA LEU A 135 7.30 10.32 22.59
C LEU A 135 5.90 10.87 22.95
N LEU A 136 4.98 9.98 23.33
CA LEU A 136 3.63 10.35 23.75
C LEU A 136 3.66 11.21 25.02
N MET A 137 4.53 10.88 25.98
CA MET A 137 4.73 11.68 27.21
C MET A 137 5.28 13.09 26.95
N LYS A 138 6.11 13.27 25.92
CA LYS A 138 6.70 14.58 25.58
C LYS A 138 5.72 15.50 24.85
N SER A 139 4.59 14.98 24.39
CA SER A 139 3.61 15.76 23.64
C SER A 139 2.54 16.35 24.57
N ALA A 140 2.40 17.67 24.59
CA ALA A 140 1.45 18.39 25.46
C ALA A 140 0.00 18.40 24.92
N LYS A 141 -0.33 17.57 23.91
CA LYS A 141 -1.70 17.57 23.37
C LYS A 141 -2.58 16.62 24.19
N PRO A 142 -3.82 17.02 24.54
CA PRO A 142 -4.71 16.23 25.39
C PRO A 142 -5.02 14.83 24.83
N ASP A 143 -5.11 14.68 23.51
CA ASP A 143 -5.34 13.38 22.85
C ASP A 143 -4.24 12.34 23.14
N TYR A 144 -3.00 12.80 23.39
CA TYR A 144 -1.87 11.93 23.67
C TYR A 144 -1.82 11.47 25.13
N VAL A 145 -2.43 12.22 26.06
CA VAL A 145 -2.60 11.78 27.46
C VAL A 145 -3.59 10.62 27.55
N PHE A 146 -4.72 10.71 26.81
CA PHE A 146 -5.67 9.60 26.69
C PHE A 146 -5.00 8.39 26.02
N THR A 147 -4.29 8.61 24.91
CA THR A 147 -3.57 7.54 24.20
C THR A 147 -2.52 6.87 25.12
N HIS A 148 -1.77 7.65 25.89
CA HIS A 148 -0.81 7.13 26.87
C HIS A 148 -1.52 6.28 27.94
N CYS A 149 -2.55 6.82 28.59
CA CYS A 149 -3.27 6.11 29.64
C CYS A 149 -3.91 4.80 29.11
N PHE A 150 -4.55 4.85 27.95
CA PHE A 150 -5.13 3.69 27.30
C PHE A 150 -4.08 2.63 26.95
N MET A 151 -2.94 3.03 26.38
CA MET A 151 -1.87 2.10 26.01
C MET A 151 -1.18 1.48 27.23
N THR A 152 -0.95 2.24 28.31
CA THR A 152 -0.35 1.72 29.54
C THR A 152 -1.28 0.76 30.29
N TYR A 153 -2.60 1.02 30.32
CA TYR A 153 -3.57 0.17 31.00
C TYR A 153 -3.99 -1.06 30.19
N CYS A 154 -4.34 -0.90 28.91
CA CYS A 154 -4.88 -2.00 28.11
C CYS A 154 -3.82 -2.96 27.58
N TRP A 155 -2.55 -2.56 27.53
CA TRP A 155 -1.47 -3.45 27.09
C TRP A 155 -0.88 -4.30 28.22
N ASN A 156 -0.83 -3.80 29.46
CA ASN A 156 -0.38 -4.58 30.62
C ASN A 156 -1.39 -5.65 31.08
N LEU A 157 -2.57 -5.71 30.46
CA LEU A 157 -3.64 -6.67 30.74
C LEU A 157 -3.78 -7.76 29.64
N MET A 158 -2.89 -7.78 28.65
CA MET A 158 -2.82 -8.78 27.57
C MET A 158 -1.50 -9.52 27.61
#